data_AF-A0A821P1G6-F1
#
_entry.id   AF-A0A821P1G6-F1
#
_cell.length_a   1.000
_cell.length_b   1.000
_cell.length_c   1.000
_cell.angle_alpha   90.00
_cell.angle_beta   90.00
_cell.angle_gamma   90.00
#
_symmetry.space_group_name_H-M   'P 1'
#
loop_
_entity.id
_entity.type
_entity.pdbx_description
1 polymer ?
#
loop_
_entity_poly.entity_id
_entity_poly.type
_entity_poly.pdbx_seq_one_letter_code
_entity_poly.pdbx_strand_id
1 'polypeptide(L)'
;MLLNLYNPGQFSYTYYNYLYTPTTQQATIMVELEQDPSVMYIDGVSVVDASSQQLLTNGGFETGSLAPWQHGTVSGGGVSSGCGYSGTYCYSDAIVSQTDNIHQTFSSVSGSTVNVSFYLQNNSGGSVIIARVCIYPY
;
A
#
# COMPACT_ATOMS: atom_id res chain seq x y z
N MET A 1 7.89 0.92 -12.25
CA MET A 1 7.00 2.10 -12.27
C MET A 1 6.42 2.29 -10.88
N LEU A 2 6.11 3.54 -10.52
CA LEU A 2 5.85 4.06 -9.17
C LEU A 2 4.52 4.83 -9.22
N LEU A 3 3.60 4.62 -8.27
CA LEU A 3 2.60 5.66 -7.99
C LEU A 3 3.16 6.58 -6.90
N ASN A 4 3.15 7.88 -7.17
CA ASN A 4 3.49 8.92 -6.21
C ASN A 4 2.43 10.03 -6.30
N LEU A 5 1.57 10.14 -5.29
CA LEU A 5 0.60 11.23 -5.20
C LEU A 5 1.17 12.31 -4.29
N TYR A 6 1.09 13.57 -4.74
CA TYR A 6 1.50 14.73 -3.97
C TYR A 6 0.35 15.73 -3.89
N ASN A 7 -0.08 16.05 -2.68
CA ASN A 7 -1.22 16.90 -2.39
C ASN A 7 -2.50 16.67 -3.25
N PRO A 8 -2.93 15.42 -3.55
CA PRO A 8 -4.32 15.23 -3.92
C PRO A 8 -5.17 15.74 -2.76
N GLY A 9 -6.17 16.59 -3.02
CA GLY A 9 -7.08 17.05 -1.97
C GLY A 9 -7.85 15.90 -1.31
N GLN A 10 -8.98 16.18 -0.69
CA GLN A 10 -9.80 15.10 -0.12
C GLN A 10 -10.37 14.20 -1.23
N PHE A 11 -10.33 12.89 -1.03
CA PHE A 11 -10.98 11.89 -1.88
C PHE A 11 -11.40 10.66 -1.07
N SER A 12 -12.57 10.11 -1.38
CA SER A 12 -12.97 8.78 -0.94
C SER A 12 -12.15 7.70 -1.64
N TYR A 13 -12.25 6.46 -1.18
CA TYR A 13 -11.52 5.34 -1.77
C TYR A 13 -11.50 5.36 -3.30
N THR A 14 -10.29 5.55 -3.82
CA THR A 14 -10.00 5.64 -5.25
C THR A 14 -9.11 4.47 -5.63
N TYR A 15 -9.48 3.79 -6.71
CA TYR A 15 -8.72 2.67 -7.26
C TYR A 15 -7.51 3.17 -8.04
N TYR A 16 -6.34 2.64 -7.74
CA TYR A 16 -5.11 2.87 -8.49
C TYR A 16 -4.57 1.55 -8.99
N ASN A 17 -3.98 1.57 -10.18
CA ASN A 17 -3.21 0.46 -10.69
C ASN A 17 -2.02 0.90 -11.53
N TYR A 18 -1.02 0.03 -11.64
CA TYR A 18 0.11 0.21 -12.54
C TYR A 18 0.77 -1.14 -12.85
N LEU A 19 1.46 -1.21 -13.99
CA LEU A 19 2.25 -2.39 -14.36
C LEU A 19 3.68 -2.28 -13.84
N TYR A 20 4.23 -3.40 -13.37
CA TYR A 20 5.63 -3.51 -12.96
C TYR A 20 6.25 -4.77 -13.57
N THR A 21 7.48 -4.68 -14.05
CA THR A 21 8.24 -5.83 -14.54
C THR A 21 9.42 -6.07 -13.59
N PRO A 22 9.34 -7.11 -12.74
CA PRO A 22 10.45 -7.50 -11.86
C PRO A 22 11.70 -7.82 -12.67
N THR A 23 12.87 -7.51 -12.11
CA THR A 23 14.18 -7.85 -12.68
C THR A 23 14.86 -9.01 -11.96
N THR A 24 14.33 -9.41 -10.81
CA THR A 24 14.85 -10.43 -9.90
C THR A 24 13.78 -11.52 -9.65
N GLN A 25 14.15 -12.60 -8.94
CA GLN A 25 13.21 -13.67 -8.54
C GLN A 25 12.45 -13.38 -7.23
N GLN A 26 12.79 -12.27 -6.57
CA GLN A 26 12.13 -11.75 -5.39
C GLN A 26 12.03 -10.24 -5.51
N ALA A 27 10.90 -9.68 -5.11
CA ALA A 27 10.69 -8.25 -5.08
C ALA A 27 9.95 -7.85 -3.80
N THR A 28 10.08 -6.59 -3.40
CA THR A 28 9.41 -6.04 -2.22
C THR A 28 8.48 -4.93 -2.64
N ILE A 29 7.20 -5.06 -2.29
CA ILE A 29 6.26 -3.94 -2.34
C ILE A 29 6.38 -3.13 -1.05
N MET A 30 6.40 -1.82 -1.18
CA MET A 30 6.41 -0.86 -0.08
C MET A 30 5.28 0.14 -0.26
N VAL A 31 4.58 0.40 0.83
CA VAL A 31 3.54 1.41 0.97
C VAL A 31 4.04 2.43 1.97
N GLU A 32 4.17 3.68 1.54
CA GLU A 32 4.67 4.81 2.32
C GLU A 32 3.61 5.90 2.30
N LEU A 33 3.12 6.28 3.48
CA LEU A 33 1.99 7.20 3.66
C LEU A 33 2.37 8.27 4.68
N GLU A 34 2.10 9.53 4.37
CA GLU A 34 2.20 10.63 5.32
C GLU A 34 1.15 11.67 4.98
N GLN A 35 0.32 11.99 5.96
CA GLN A 35 -0.66 13.04 5.85
C GLN A 35 -0.61 13.94 7.09
N ASP A 36 -0.64 15.25 6.86
CA ASP A 36 -0.61 16.25 7.92
C ASP A 36 -1.84 17.16 7.78
N PRO A 37 -2.67 17.36 8.83
CA PRO A 37 -2.60 16.82 10.20
C PRO A 37 -3.50 15.59 10.40
N SER A 38 -3.53 14.67 9.44
CA SER A 38 -4.64 13.71 9.37
C SER A 38 -4.25 12.31 8.89
N VAL A 39 -5.24 11.44 8.74
CA VAL A 39 -5.05 10.01 8.47
C VAL A 39 -5.44 9.61 7.05
N MET A 40 -4.55 8.86 6.40
CA MET A 40 -4.83 8.15 5.16
C MET A 40 -5.19 6.69 5.42
N TYR A 41 -5.98 6.13 4.52
CA TYR A 41 -6.36 4.73 4.56
C TYR A 41 -6.02 4.06 3.23
N ILE A 42 -5.40 2.88 3.30
CA ILE A 42 -5.15 2.02 2.16
C ILE A 42 -5.76 0.64 2.42
N ASP A 43 -6.33 0.07 1.38
CA ASP A 43 -6.92 -1.26 1.42
C ASP A 43 -6.78 -1.96 0.05
N GLY A 44 -6.95 -3.28 0.04
CA GLY A 44 -6.97 -4.10 -1.18
C GLY A 44 -5.67 -4.07 -1.97
N VAL A 45 -4.52 -3.98 -1.28
CA VAL A 45 -3.20 -3.99 -1.93
C VAL A 45 -2.98 -5.35 -2.59
N SER A 46 -2.68 -5.34 -3.88
CA SER A 46 -2.65 -6.53 -4.70
C SER A 46 -1.50 -6.49 -5.69
N VAL A 47 -0.83 -7.63 -5.88
CA VAL A 47 0.15 -7.84 -6.95
C VAL A 47 -0.22 -9.14 -7.64
N VAL A 48 -0.73 -9.03 -8.87
CA VAL A 48 -1.22 -10.16 -9.65
C VAL A 48 -0.30 -10.41 -10.83
N ASP A 49 0.15 -11.66 -10.99
CA ASP A 49 0.99 -12.04 -12.13
C ASP A 49 0.19 -12.27 -13.43
N ALA A 50 0.89 -12.57 -14.52
CA ALA A 50 0.27 -12.83 -15.82
C ALA A 50 -0.66 -14.06 -15.84
N SER A 51 -0.57 -14.94 -14.84
CA SER A 51 -1.45 -16.11 -14.66
C SER A 51 -2.67 -15.81 -13.77
N SER A 52 -2.86 -14.55 -13.39
CA SER A 52 -3.90 -14.11 -12.44
C SER A 52 -3.69 -14.63 -11.00
N GLN A 53 -2.47 -15.02 -10.64
CA GLN A 53 -2.14 -15.43 -9.28
C GLN A 53 -1.81 -14.21 -8.42
N GLN A 54 -2.45 -14.12 -7.25
CA GLN A 54 -2.08 -13.15 -6.21
C GLN A 54 -0.75 -13.55 -5.57
N LEU A 55 0.19 -12.60 -5.53
CA LEU A 55 1.54 -12.79 -4.98
C LEU A 55 1.66 -12.27 -3.54
N LEU A 56 0.75 -11.41 -3.07
CA LEU A 56 0.72 -10.92 -1.70
C LEU A 56 -0.22 -11.72 -0.80
N THR A 57 0.12 -11.81 0.47
CA THR A 57 -0.79 -12.31 1.52
C THR A 57 -1.31 -11.14 2.35
N ASN A 58 -2.57 -11.22 2.79
CA ASN A 58 -3.21 -10.22 3.64
C ASN A 58 -3.15 -8.78 3.07
N GLY A 59 -3.30 -8.62 1.76
CA GLY A 59 -3.28 -7.30 1.11
C GLY A 59 -4.48 -6.41 1.43
N GLY A 60 -5.60 -7.02 1.85
CA GLY A 60 -6.79 -6.32 2.36
C GLY A 60 -6.86 -6.22 3.88
N PHE A 61 -5.82 -6.65 4.62
CA PHE A 61 -5.74 -6.54 6.09
C PHE A 61 -6.85 -7.26 6.90
N GLU A 62 -7.70 -8.06 6.24
CA GLU A 62 -8.89 -8.71 6.81
C GLU A 62 -8.61 -9.75 7.91
N THR A 63 -7.33 -10.05 8.20
CA THR A 63 -6.97 -10.84 9.39
C THR A 63 -7.10 -10.04 10.69
N GLY A 64 -7.30 -8.72 10.61
CA GLY A 64 -7.31 -7.81 11.76
C GLY A 64 -5.92 -7.56 12.34
N SER A 65 -4.86 -7.95 11.61
CA SER A 65 -3.47 -7.80 12.01
C SER A 65 -2.61 -7.38 10.82
N LEU A 66 -1.47 -6.75 11.11
CA LEU A 66 -0.55 -6.32 10.06
C LEU A 66 0.19 -7.50 9.40
N ALA A 67 0.44 -8.59 10.12
CA ALA A 67 1.20 -9.73 9.58
C ALA A 67 0.56 -10.29 8.28
N PRO A 68 1.34 -10.65 7.25
CA PRO A 68 2.80 -10.76 7.24
C PRO A 68 3.53 -9.46 6.80
N TRP A 69 2.82 -8.34 6.67
CA TRP A 69 3.47 -7.05 6.43
C TRP A 69 4.35 -6.67 7.62
N GLN A 70 5.43 -5.98 7.31
CA GLN A 70 6.40 -5.48 8.29
C GLN A 70 6.44 -3.96 8.22
N HIS A 71 6.61 -3.31 9.36
CA HIS A 71 6.97 -1.90 9.37
C HIS A 71 8.41 -1.70 8.90
N GLY A 72 8.67 -0.55 8.32
CA GLY A 72 10.01 0.00 8.19
C GLY A 72 10.60 0.41 9.55
N THR A 73 11.56 1.33 9.53
CA THR A 73 12.27 1.80 10.74
C THR A 73 11.37 2.55 11.72
N VAL A 74 10.32 3.20 11.20
CA VAL A 74 9.32 3.93 11.98
C VAL A 74 7.98 3.21 11.81
N SER A 75 7.16 3.23 12.87
CA SER A 75 5.80 2.66 12.89
C SER A 75 4.85 3.74 13.39
N GLY A 76 4.08 4.29 12.46
CA GLY A 76 3.12 5.36 12.65
C GLY A 76 1.68 4.94 12.34
N GLY A 77 1.50 4.00 11.42
CA GLY A 77 0.22 3.39 11.10
C GLY A 77 -0.03 2.00 11.68
N GLY A 78 -1.21 1.46 11.39
CA GLY A 78 -1.65 0.15 11.86
C GLY A 78 -2.94 -0.33 11.19
N VAL A 79 -3.28 -1.60 11.43
CA VAL A 79 -4.55 -2.17 10.96
C VAL A 79 -5.69 -1.72 11.86
N SER A 80 -6.69 -1.08 11.27
CA SER A 80 -7.87 -0.53 11.95
C SER A 80 -9.14 -1.18 11.42
N SER A 81 -10.18 -1.30 12.26
CA SER A 81 -11.50 -1.81 11.86
C SER A 81 -12.47 -0.69 11.51
N GLY A 82 -13.46 -0.96 10.66
CA GLY A 82 -14.51 -0.02 10.26
C GLY A 82 -14.08 0.97 9.17
N CYS A 83 -12.92 0.74 8.57
CA CYS A 83 -12.36 1.56 7.49
C CYS A 83 -12.13 0.80 6.19
N GLY A 84 -12.35 -0.52 6.14
CA GLY A 84 -12.14 -1.32 4.93
C GLY A 84 -12.90 -0.79 3.71
N TYR A 85 -12.23 -0.72 2.57
CA TYR A 85 -12.88 -0.58 1.27
C TYR A 85 -13.61 -1.88 0.92
N SER A 86 -12.92 -3.02 1.13
CA SER A 86 -13.49 -4.36 0.97
C SER A 86 -13.39 -5.11 2.28
N GLY A 87 -14.50 -5.24 3.00
CA GLY A 87 -14.54 -5.96 4.27
C GLY A 87 -14.52 -5.03 5.47
N THR A 88 -13.80 -5.42 6.53
CA THR A 88 -13.85 -4.75 7.84
C THR A 88 -12.62 -3.90 8.10
N TYR A 89 -11.44 -4.34 7.65
CA TYR A 89 -10.17 -3.81 8.07
C TYR A 89 -9.48 -3.02 6.96
N CYS A 90 -8.60 -2.11 7.34
CA CYS A 90 -7.71 -1.41 6.41
C CYS A 90 -6.41 -1.06 7.13
N TYR A 91 -5.36 -0.68 6.40
CA TYR A 91 -4.22 -0.01 7.00
C TYR A 91 -4.47 1.49 7.05
N SER A 92 -4.28 2.08 8.22
CA SER A 92 -4.45 3.51 8.47
C SER A 92 -3.15 4.11 8.96
N ASP A 93 -2.75 5.25 8.40
CA ASP A 93 -1.54 5.98 8.81
C ASP A 93 -1.82 7.43 9.13
N ALA A 94 -1.38 7.88 10.31
CA ALA A 94 -1.62 9.20 10.86
C ALA A 94 -0.33 9.87 11.37
N ILE A 95 0.84 9.36 10.98
CA ILE A 95 2.10 9.95 11.44
C ILE A 95 2.31 11.35 10.84
N VAL A 96 2.77 12.27 11.68
CA VAL A 96 3.00 13.67 11.33
C VAL A 96 4.50 13.95 11.35
N SER A 97 4.99 14.64 10.32
CA SER A 97 6.39 15.11 10.20
C SER A 97 7.46 14.01 10.22
N GLN A 98 7.06 12.76 9.96
CA GLN A 98 7.94 11.63 9.73
C GLN A 98 7.32 10.78 8.63
N THR A 99 8.17 10.06 7.92
CA THR A 99 7.72 9.13 6.89
C THR A 99 7.92 7.71 7.40
N ASP A 100 6.86 6.94 7.47
CA ASP A 100 6.90 5.51 7.76
C ASP A 100 6.42 4.70 6.55
N ASN A 101 6.59 3.39 6.64
CA ASN A 101 6.14 2.49 5.60
C ASN A 101 5.83 1.10 6.14
N ILE A 102 5.05 0.37 5.36
CA ILE A 102 4.94 -1.08 5.47
C ILE A 102 5.42 -1.74 4.19
N HIS A 103 5.99 -2.93 4.32
CA HIS A 103 6.47 -3.70 3.19
C HIS A 103 6.18 -5.20 3.30
N GLN A 104 6.12 -5.84 2.14
CA GLN A 104 6.04 -7.30 2.01
C GLN A 104 6.91 -7.75 0.84
N THR A 105 7.72 -8.77 1.06
CA THR A 105 8.49 -9.43 0.02
C THR A 105 7.68 -10.57 -0.58
N PHE A 106 7.73 -10.73 -1.89
CA PHE A 106 7.04 -11.78 -2.63
C PHE A 106 7.97 -12.38 -3.70
N SER A 107 7.71 -13.64 -4.05
CA SER A 107 8.39 -14.30 -5.16
C SER A 107 7.91 -13.74 -6.49
N SER A 108 8.83 -13.43 -7.37
CA SER A 108 8.57 -12.86 -8.69
C SER A 108 9.32 -13.61 -9.78
N VAL A 109 8.90 -13.42 -11.03
CA VAL A 109 9.63 -13.95 -12.19
C VAL A 109 10.24 -12.78 -12.95
N SER A 110 11.57 -12.78 -13.07
CA SER A 110 12.28 -11.75 -13.81
C SER A 110 11.76 -11.65 -15.24
N GLY A 111 11.46 -10.42 -15.69
CA GLY A 111 10.89 -10.15 -17.00
C GLY A 111 9.38 -10.39 -17.14
N SER A 112 8.71 -10.96 -16.15
CA SER A 112 7.25 -11.21 -16.20
C SER A 112 6.47 -10.07 -15.55
N THR A 113 5.73 -9.30 -16.36
CA THR A 113 4.96 -8.16 -15.86
C THR A 113 3.86 -8.59 -14.89
N VAL A 114 3.75 -7.88 -13.78
CA VAL A 114 2.68 -7.98 -12.77
C VAL A 114 1.81 -6.72 -12.81
N ASN A 115 0.54 -6.87 -12.47
CA ASN A 115 -0.40 -5.78 -12.23
C ASN A 115 -0.47 -5.49 -10.73
N VAL A 116 -0.12 -4.26 -10.35
CA VAL A 116 -0.22 -3.76 -8.98
C VAL A 116 -1.48 -2.93 -8.86
N SER A 117 -2.28 -3.16 -7.83
CA SER A 117 -3.48 -2.37 -7.56
C SER A 117 -3.76 -2.17 -6.08
N PHE A 118 -4.50 -1.12 -5.74
CA PHE A 118 -4.92 -0.81 -4.37
C PHE A 118 -6.02 0.26 -4.37
N TYR A 119 -6.67 0.42 -3.21
CA TYR A 119 -7.60 1.51 -2.93
C TYR A 119 -6.99 2.43 -1.89
N LEU A 120 -6.94 3.72 -2.19
CA LEU A 120 -6.43 4.75 -1.27
C LEU A 120 -7.56 5.75 -0.97
N GLN A 121 -7.61 6.23 0.26
CA GLN A 121 -8.54 7.25 0.71
C GLN A 121 -7.83 8.33 1.54
N ASN A 122 -8.18 9.58 1.25
CA ASN A 122 -7.92 10.74 2.09
C ASN A 122 -9.27 11.41 2.40
N ASN A 123 -9.93 11.03 3.49
CA ASN A 123 -11.28 11.52 3.82
C ASN A 123 -11.31 12.67 4.83
N SER A 124 -10.17 13.06 5.37
CA SER A 124 -10.10 13.83 6.62
C SER A 124 -9.52 15.24 6.44
N GLY A 125 -9.33 15.69 5.19
CA GLY A 125 -9.07 17.09 4.85
C GLY A 125 -7.65 17.59 5.10
N GLY A 126 -6.74 16.74 5.59
CA GLY A 126 -5.30 17.05 5.67
C GLY A 126 -4.62 17.02 4.31
N SER A 127 -3.45 17.66 4.21
CA SER A 127 -2.62 17.64 3.00
C SER A 127 -1.85 16.33 2.94
N VAL A 128 -1.93 15.63 1.81
CA VAL A 128 -1.08 14.45 1.56
C VAL A 128 0.34 14.95 1.29
N ILE A 129 1.24 14.66 2.23
CA ILE A 129 2.67 14.97 2.11
C ILE A 129 3.32 13.93 1.20
N ILE A 130 3.03 12.65 1.44
CA ILE A 130 3.42 11.55 0.55
C ILE A 130 2.37 10.44 0.57
N ALA A 131 2.00 9.93 -0.61
CA ALA A 131 1.36 8.64 -0.74
C ALA A 131 2.02 7.87 -1.89
N ARG A 132 2.81 6.87 -1.53
CA ARG A 132 3.68 6.15 -2.45
C ARG A 132 3.48 4.65 -2.30
N VAL A 133 3.22 4.00 -3.44
CA VAL A 133 3.19 2.54 -3.53
C VAL A 133 4.14 2.10 -4.63
N CYS A 134 5.13 1.30 -4.27
CA CYS A 134 6.29 1.05 -5.09
C CYS A 134 6.83 -0.37 -4.92
N ILE A 135 7.43 -0.91 -5.98
CA ILE A 135 8.10 -2.21 -5.94
C ILE A 135 9.59 -2.02 -6.23
N TYR A 136 10.42 -2.58 -5.36
CA TYR A 136 11.87 -2.63 -5.48
C TYR A 136 12.35 -4.07 -5.70
N PRO A 137 13.41 -4.29 -6.51
CA PRO A 137 14.09 -5.57 -6.50
C PRO A 137 14.71 -5.81 -5.11
N TYR A 138 14.65 -7.07 -4.65
CA TYR A 138 15.34 -7.50 -3.44
C TYR A 138 16.79 -7.90 -3.75
#